data_AF-U5EV40-F1
#
_entry.id   AF-U5EV40-F1
#
_cell.length_a   1.000
_cell.length_b   1.000
_cell.length_c   1.000
_cell.angle_alpha   90.00
_cell.angle_beta   90.00
_cell.angle_gamma   90.00
#
_symmetry.space_group_name_H-M   'P 1'
#
loop_
_entity.id
_entity.type
_entity.pdbx_description
1 polymer ?
#
loop_
_entity_poly.entity_id
_entity_poly.type
_entity_poly.pdbx_seq_one_letter_code
_entity_poly.pdbx_strand_id
1 'polypeptide(L)'
;AMDEEDLEMSDDEEPITAQQVLQKLEKLWLNEKFAADLLPYDADIVDLMVGQLVHMEENVKQLDKNDFRSITHKMELERIRYVLGCYLRCRLQKIEEYTYYILKEEDKRPPQEKRLSEGELKFAKDYYESIENHFKQIAVRHMPQNHQDDAEQRIVRPNLAAHVFIRTNKALGELFLNSDSSQYIPPTTTGDEDGAGTIHMIQYQLVENLVIKDEVELI
;
A
#
# COMPACT_ATOMS: atom_id res chain seq x y z
N ALA A 1 35.75 37.34 16.66
CA ALA A 1 34.66 37.37 15.68
C ALA A 1 34.78 36.06 14.93
N MET A 2 33.92 35.12 15.27
CA MET A 2 33.90 33.77 14.69
C MET A 2 32.57 33.72 13.95
N ASP A 3 32.66 33.54 12.64
CA ASP A 3 31.58 33.71 11.68
C ASP A 3 30.41 32.76 11.99
N GLU A 4 29.22 33.35 12.05
CA GLU A 4 27.94 32.64 12.03
C GLU A 4 27.78 32.03 10.63
N GLU A 5 27.97 30.72 10.52
CA GLU A 5 27.51 29.97 9.35
C GLU A 5 25.99 29.92 9.40
N ASP A 6 25.37 30.74 8.55
CA ASP A 6 23.96 30.69 8.19
C ASP A 6 23.61 29.27 7.71
N LEU A 7 22.96 28.50 8.59
CA LEU A 7 22.24 27.29 8.22
C LEU A 7 21.02 27.74 7.40
N GLU A 8 21.17 27.80 6.07
CA GLU A 8 20.06 27.86 5.13
C GLU A 8 19.18 26.60 5.34
N MET A 9 18.19 26.73 6.21
CA MET A 9 17.05 25.84 6.30
C MET A 9 16.32 25.94 4.95
N SER A 10 16.41 24.90 4.12
CA SER A 10 15.66 24.80 2.87
C SER A 10 14.16 24.72 3.18
N ASP A 11 13.49 25.88 3.15
CA ASP A 11 12.06 26.08 3.43
C ASP A 11 11.16 25.79 2.21
N ASP A 12 11.54 24.80 1.39
CA ASP A 12 10.77 24.38 0.20
C ASP A 12 9.81 23.21 0.52
N GLU A 13 9.11 23.26 1.65
CA GLU A 13 7.91 22.42 1.84
C GLU A 13 6.73 23.09 1.12
N GLU A 14 6.64 22.89 -0.20
CA GLU A 14 5.43 23.27 -0.95
C GLU A 14 4.21 22.60 -0.31
N PRO A 15 3.14 23.36 0.02
CA PRO A 15 1.95 22.78 0.63
C PRO A 15 1.31 21.79 -0.34
N ILE A 16 1.31 20.52 0.03
CA ILE A 16 0.72 19.44 -0.78
C ILE A 16 -0.75 19.75 -1.01
N THR A 17 -1.13 19.93 -2.28
CA THR A 17 -2.51 20.24 -2.65
C THR A 17 -3.39 19.00 -2.50
N ALA A 18 -4.69 19.18 -2.19
CA ALA A 18 -5.63 18.06 -2.06
C ALA A 18 -5.67 17.15 -3.31
N GLN A 19 -5.43 17.73 -4.50
CA GLN A 19 -5.37 16.98 -5.75
C GLN A 19 -4.13 16.08 -5.84
N GLN A 20 -2.96 16.53 -5.38
CA GLN A 20 -1.75 15.70 -5.33
C GLN A 20 -1.91 14.55 -4.34
N VAL A 21 -2.54 14.79 -3.18
CA VAL A 21 -2.81 13.73 -2.21
C VAL A 21 -3.75 12.68 -2.79
N LEU A 22 -4.78 13.10 -3.53
CA LEU A 22 -5.69 12.17 -4.19
C LEU A 22 -4.98 11.32 -5.24
N GLN A 23 -4.11 11.91 -6.06
CA GLN A 23 -3.29 11.17 -7.03
C GLN A 23 -2.38 10.15 -6.36
N LYS A 24 -1.76 10.53 -5.23
CA LYS A 24 -0.94 9.59 -4.44
C LYS A 24 -1.79 8.46 -3.85
N LEU A 25 -2.99 8.74 -3.36
CA LEU A 25 -3.91 7.71 -2.87
C LEU A 25 -4.36 6.76 -3.99
N GLU A 26 -4.66 7.26 -5.17
CA GLU A 26 -5.01 6.43 -6.34
C GLU A 26 -3.86 5.49 -6.72
N LYS A 27 -2.62 6.00 -6.70
CA LYS A 27 -1.41 5.21 -6.92
C LYS A 27 -1.21 4.13 -5.86
N LEU A 28 -1.32 4.48 -4.58
CA LEU A 28 -1.25 3.53 -3.47
C LEU A 28 -2.31 2.43 -3.61
N TRP A 29 -3.53 2.80 -4.01
CA TRP A 29 -4.61 1.85 -4.27
C TRP A 29 -4.30 0.89 -5.41
N LEU A 30 -3.82 1.39 -6.56
CA LEU A 30 -3.45 0.52 -7.68
C LEU A 30 -2.30 -0.42 -7.32
N ASN A 31 -1.26 0.12 -6.68
CA ASN A 31 -0.12 -0.67 -6.22
C ASN A 31 -0.57 -1.76 -5.24
N GLU A 32 -1.42 -1.42 -4.26
CA GLU A 32 -1.95 -2.41 -3.33
C GLU A 32 -2.79 -3.46 -4.05
N LYS A 33 -3.63 -3.07 -5.02
CA LYS A 33 -4.50 -4.00 -5.75
C LYS A 33 -3.73 -5.06 -6.54
N PHE A 34 -2.61 -4.69 -7.14
CA PHE A 34 -1.82 -5.58 -8.01
C PHE A 34 -0.61 -6.21 -7.32
N ALA A 35 -0.27 -5.78 -6.10
CA ALA A 35 0.77 -6.40 -5.31
C ALA A 35 0.35 -7.79 -4.81
N ALA A 36 1.27 -8.75 -4.89
CA ALA A 36 1.03 -10.11 -4.38
C ALA A 36 1.06 -10.17 -2.84
N ASP A 37 1.86 -9.31 -2.19
CA ASP A 37 1.94 -9.16 -0.73
C ASP A 37 1.35 -7.81 -0.28
N LEU A 38 1.25 -7.59 1.03
CA LEU A 38 0.82 -6.35 1.64
C LEU A 38 1.94 -5.29 1.58
N LEU A 39 1.63 -4.12 1.00
CA LEU A 39 2.56 -2.99 0.93
C LEU A 39 2.56 -2.17 2.24
N PRO A 40 3.55 -1.28 2.47
CA PRO A 40 3.55 -0.40 3.64
C PRO A 40 2.31 0.49 3.71
N TYR A 41 1.75 0.63 4.91
CA TYR A 41 0.65 1.54 5.18
C TYR A 41 1.14 2.99 5.20
N ASP A 42 0.57 3.85 4.34
CA ASP A 42 0.84 5.29 4.34
C ASP A 42 -0.19 6.01 5.23
N ALA A 43 0.13 6.13 6.52
CA ALA A 43 -0.74 6.76 7.51
C ALA A 43 -0.98 8.24 7.19
N ASP A 44 0.08 8.95 6.79
CA ASP A 44 0.03 10.38 6.53
C ASP A 44 -0.96 10.72 5.40
N ILE A 45 -0.93 9.95 4.31
CA ILE A 45 -1.86 10.16 3.19
C ILE A 45 -3.29 9.79 3.55
N VAL A 46 -3.49 8.71 4.30
CA VAL A 46 -4.84 8.31 4.74
C VAL A 46 -5.42 9.35 5.70
N ASP A 47 -4.67 9.77 6.71
CA ASP A 47 -5.12 10.73 7.71
C ASP A 47 -5.39 12.11 7.07
N LEU A 48 -4.51 12.53 6.16
CA LEU A 48 -4.72 13.77 5.40
C LEU A 48 -6.00 13.68 4.56
N MET A 49 -6.25 12.58 3.85
CA MET A 49 -7.48 12.42 3.06
C MET A 49 -8.74 12.33 3.89
N VAL A 50 -8.70 11.65 5.04
CA VAL A 50 -9.82 11.63 5.98
C VAL A 50 -10.10 13.03 6.52
N GLY A 51 -9.07 13.77 6.92
CA GLY A 51 -9.21 15.16 7.39
C GLY A 51 -9.80 16.08 6.32
N GLN A 52 -9.31 15.99 5.07
CA GLN A 52 -9.84 16.77 3.95
C GLN A 52 -11.29 16.42 3.63
N LEU A 53 -11.66 15.14 3.70
CA LEU A 53 -13.05 14.69 3.51
C LEU A 53 -13.99 15.32 4.56
N VAL A 54 -13.59 15.32 5.84
CA VAL A 54 -14.39 15.92 6.92
C VAL A 54 -14.57 17.42 6.70
N HIS A 55 -13.48 18.14 6.41
CA HIS A 55 -13.55 19.59 6.15
C HIS A 55 -14.40 19.94 4.92
N MET A 56 -14.24 19.19 3.82
CA MET A 56 -15.09 19.37 2.63
C MET A 56 -16.56 19.06 2.92
N GLU A 57 -16.86 18.05 3.74
CA GLU A 57 -18.23 17.71 4.11
C GLU A 57 -18.89 18.83 4.94
N GLU A 58 -18.15 19.43 5.88
CA GLU A 58 -18.62 20.57 6.68
C GLU A 58 -18.88 21.80 5.81
N ASN A 59 -17.97 22.11 4.88
CA ASN A 59 -18.14 23.21 3.94
C ASN A 59 -19.37 23.02 3.05
N VAL A 60 -19.61 21.80 2.56
CA VAL A 60 -20.79 21.47 1.74
C VAL A 60 -22.09 21.63 2.53
N LYS A 61 -22.09 21.38 3.84
CA LYS A 61 -23.27 21.60 4.70
C LYS A 61 -23.62 23.07 4.88
N GLN A 62 -22.63 23.96 4.78
CA GLN A 62 -22.83 25.42 4.89
C GLN A 62 -23.24 26.08 3.57
N LEU A 63 -23.03 25.42 2.43
CA LEU A 63 -23.42 25.93 1.12
C LEU A 63 -24.94 25.89 0.88
N ASP A 64 -25.44 26.88 0.14
CA ASP A 64 -26.84 26.92 -0.28
C ASP A 64 -27.20 25.73 -1.18
N LYS A 65 -28.38 25.14 -0.95
CA LYS A 65 -28.85 23.96 -1.69
C LYS A 65 -29.06 24.20 -3.20
N ASN A 66 -29.24 25.45 -3.59
CA ASN A 66 -29.43 25.85 -5.00
C ASN A 66 -28.12 26.23 -5.70
N ASP A 67 -26.98 26.20 -5.01
CA ASP A 67 -25.67 26.40 -5.64
C ASP A 67 -25.23 25.11 -6.37
N PHE A 68 -24.93 25.24 -7.66
CA PHE A 68 -24.38 24.17 -8.48
C PHE A 68 -23.08 23.60 -7.90
N ARG A 69 -22.29 24.43 -7.21
CA ARG A 69 -21.03 23.99 -6.55
C ARG A 69 -21.30 22.92 -5.48
N SER A 70 -22.44 22.98 -4.79
CA SER A 70 -22.81 21.97 -3.78
C SER A 70 -22.91 20.58 -4.41
N ILE A 71 -23.45 20.47 -5.62
CA ILE A 71 -23.59 19.18 -6.33
C ILE A 71 -22.21 18.66 -6.74
N THR A 72 -21.35 19.51 -7.31
CA THR A 72 -19.98 19.12 -7.70
C THR A 72 -19.16 18.65 -6.50
N HIS A 73 -19.17 19.38 -5.39
CA HIS A 73 -18.45 18.97 -4.19
C HIS A 73 -18.97 17.65 -3.60
N LYS A 74 -20.30 17.41 -3.63
CA LYS A 74 -20.86 16.11 -3.19
C LYS A 74 -20.41 14.95 -4.07
N MET A 75 -20.39 15.12 -5.40
CA MET A 75 -19.90 14.09 -6.31
C MET A 75 -18.42 13.78 -6.05
N GLU A 76 -17.61 14.81 -5.81
CA GLU A 76 -16.18 14.63 -5.53
C GLU A 76 -15.94 13.93 -4.18
N LEU A 77 -16.70 14.30 -3.14
CA LEU A 77 -16.66 13.64 -1.83
C LEU A 77 -16.94 12.13 -1.96
N GLU A 78 -17.96 11.74 -2.72
CA GLU A 78 -18.27 10.33 -2.94
C GLU A 78 -17.17 9.63 -3.75
N ARG A 79 -16.55 10.29 -4.74
CA ARG A 79 -15.42 9.72 -5.50
C ARG A 79 -14.22 9.45 -4.60
N ILE A 80 -13.82 10.42 -3.77
CA ILE A 80 -12.68 10.27 -2.85
C ILE A 80 -12.98 9.17 -1.82
N ARG A 81 -14.19 9.16 -1.24
CA ARG A 81 -14.62 8.11 -0.29
C ARG A 81 -14.59 6.72 -0.94
N TYR A 82 -14.98 6.61 -2.20
CA TYR A 82 -14.90 5.36 -2.95
C TYR A 82 -13.46 4.88 -3.09
N VAL A 83 -12.53 5.73 -3.54
CA VAL A 83 -11.11 5.38 -3.70
C VAL A 83 -10.49 4.96 -2.37
N LEU A 84 -10.69 5.75 -1.31
CA LEU A 84 -10.20 5.43 0.03
C LEU A 84 -10.78 4.09 0.54
N GLY A 85 -12.08 3.88 0.35
CA GLY A 85 -12.74 2.64 0.72
C GLY A 85 -12.23 1.43 -0.08
N CYS A 86 -11.86 1.60 -1.35
CA CYS A 86 -11.27 0.55 -2.16
C CYS A 86 -9.85 0.19 -1.71
N TYR A 87 -9.03 1.19 -1.37
CA TYR A 87 -7.70 0.98 -0.79
C TYR A 87 -7.79 0.16 0.51
N LEU A 88 -8.57 0.63 1.48
CA LEU A 88 -8.70 -0.04 2.78
C LEU A 88 -9.30 -1.44 2.67
N ARG A 89 -10.31 -1.65 1.81
CA ARG A 89 -10.89 -2.99 1.59
C ARG A 89 -9.89 -3.95 0.96
N CYS A 90 -9.08 -3.50 0.01
CA CYS A 90 -8.07 -4.34 -0.61
C CYS A 90 -7.04 -4.83 0.42
N ARG A 91 -6.60 -3.93 1.31
CA ARG A 91 -5.69 -4.27 2.41
C ARG A 91 -6.33 -5.26 3.39
N LEU A 92 -7.55 -4.99 3.84
CA LEU A 92 -8.27 -5.90 4.74
C LEU A 92 -8.43 -7.31 4.13
N GLN A 93 -8.76 -7.41 2.85
CA GLN A 93 -8.87 -8.71 2.16
C GLN A 93 -7.54 -9.48 2.20
N LYS A 94 -6.40 -8.81 1.94
CA LYS A 94 -5.07 -9.46 2.05
C LYS A 94 -4.75 -9.85 3.50
N ILE A 95 -5.11 -9.01 4.47
CA ILE A 95 -4.92 -9.31 5.88
C ILE A 95 -5.74 -10.53 6.30
N GLU A 96 -6.99 -10.67 5.84
CA GLU A 96 -7.83 -11.83 6.09
C GLU A 96 -7.30 -13.11 5.43
N GLU A 97 -6.72 -13.00 4.23
CA GLU A 97 -6.19 -14.15 3.48
C GLU A 97 -4.84 -14.65 4.04
N TYR A 98 -3.95 -13.71 4.41
CA TYR A 98 -2.57 -14.02 4.83
C TYR A 98 -2.31 -13.70 6.31
N THR A 99 -3.33 -13.72 7.17
CA THR A 99 -3.28 -13.21 8.56
C THR A 99 -2.06 -13.70 9.35
N TYR A 100 -1.86 -15.02 9.43
CA TYR A 100 -0.79 -15.59 10.23
C TYR A 100 0.60 -15.27 9.64
N TYR A 101 0.73 -15.28 8.31
CA TYR A 101 1.97 -14.91 7.64
C TYR A 101 2.34 -13.45 7.95
N ILE A 102 1.38 -12.53 7.78
CA ILE A 102 1.58 -11.11 8.03
C ILE A 102 1.97 -10.85 9.48
N LEU A 103 1.25 -11.44 10.46
CA LEU A 103 1.58 -11.27 11.88
C LEU A 103 3.01 -11.75 12.21
N LYS A 104 3.43 -12.89 11.65
CA LYS A 104 4.79 -13.42 11.86
C LYS A 104 5.86 -12.55 11.22
N GLU A 105 5.59 -11.93 10.08
CA GLU A 105 6.51 -10.99 9.44
C GLU A 105 6.57 -9.64 10.17
N GLU A 106 5.44 -9.12 10.65
CA GLU A 106 5.36 -7.89 11.44
C GLU A 106 6.11 -7.99 12.78
N ASP A 107 6.11 -9.17 13.42
CA ASP A 107 6.89 -9.40 14.65
C ASP A 107 8.42 -9.44 14.39
N LYS A 108 8.85 -9.78 13.17
CA LYS A 108 10.26 -9.81 12.78
C LYS A 108 10.78 -8.45 12.31
N ARG A 109 9.90 -7.63 11.70
CA ARG A 109 10.28 -6.33 11.12
C ARG A 109 10.60 -5.31 12.22
N PRO A 110 11.60 -4.45 12.02
CA PRO A 110 11.85 -3.34 12.93
C PRO A 110 10.67 -2.35 12.91
N PRO A 111 10.50 -1.52 13.96
CA PRO A 111 9.37 -0.58 14.06
C PRO A 111 9.20 0.36 12.86
N GLN A 112 10.30 0.72 12.19
CA GLN A 112 10.32 1.64 11.04
C GLN A 112 9.85 0.98 9.72
N GLU A 113 9.84 -0.35 9.66
CA GLU A 113 9.48 -1.11 8.46
C GLU A 113 8.14 -1.86 8.61
N LYS A 114 7.39 -1.54 9.66
CA LYS A 114 6.05 -2.09 9.87
C LYS A 114 5.12 -1.66 8.75
N ARG A 115 4.35 -2.61 8.23
CA ARG A 115 3.45 -2.40 7.10
C ARG A 115 1.99 -2.26 7.51
N LEU A 116 1.62 -2.62 8.73
CA LEU A 116 0.26 -2.51 9.25
C LEU A 116 0.05 -1.20 10.00
N SER A 117 -1.15 -0.63 9.85
CA SER A 117 -1.65 0.36 10.80
C SER A 117 -1.97 -0.27 12.15
N GLU A 118 -2.09 0.54 13.21
CA GLU A 118 -2.48 0.05 14.54
C GLU A 118 -3.87 -0.62 14.53
N GLY A 119 -4.81 -0.05 13.76
CA GLY A 119 -6.15 -0.61 13.59
C GLY A 119 -6.15 -1.95 12.86
N GLU A 120 -5.34 -2.07 11.80
CA GLU A 120 -5.14 -3.32 11.06
C GLU A 120 -4.46 -4.40 11.92
N LEU A 121 -3.46 -4.03 12.71
CA LEU A 121 -2.78 -4.97 13.62
C LEU A 121 -3.73 -5.52 14.66
N LYS A 122 -4.59 -4.67 15.23
CA LYS A 122 -5.62 -5.11 16.18
C LYS A 122 -6.60 -6.06 15.50
N PHE A 123 -7.12 -5.68 14.33
CA PHE A 123 -8.04 -6.52 13.56
C PHE A 123 -7.43 -7.89 13.24
N ALA A 124 -6.17 -7.94 12.77
CA ALA A 124 -5.49 -9.18 12.44
C ALA A 124 -5.34 -10.12 13.65
N LYS A 125 -5.01 -9.57 14.83
CA LYS A 125 -4.90 -10.35 16.08
C LYS A 125 -6.26 -10.89 16.53
N ASP A 126 -7.28 -10.03 16.57
CA ASP A 126 -8.63 -10.42 16.98
C ASP A 126 -9.21 -11.48 16.03
N TYR A 127 -8.98 -11.31 14.72
CA TYR A 127 -9.41 -12.25 13.69
C TYR A 127 -8.70 -13.62 13.82
N TYR A 128 -7.38 -13.61 14.00
CA TYR A 128 -6.60 -14.82 14.20
C TYR A 128 -7.07 -15.60 15.44
N GLU A 129 -7.24 -14.90 16.58
CA GLU A 129 -7.71 -15.53 17.81
C GLU A 129 -9.12 -16.12 17.65
N SER A 130 -10.03 -15.39 16.99
CA SER A 130 -11.39 -15.84 16.71
C SER A 130 -11.40 -17.14 15.88
N ILE A 131 -10.59 -17.19 14.82
CA ILE A 131 -10.44 -18.37 13.97
C ILE A 131 -9.88 -19.56 14.74
N GLU A 132 -8.79 -19.37 15.48
CA GLU A 132 -8.17 -20.45 16.25
C GLU A 132 -9.13 -20.99 17.32
N ASN A 133 -9.86 -20.11 18.01
CA ASN A 133 -10.86 -20.52 18.99
C ASN A 133 -12.00 -21.32 18.33
N HIS A 134 -12.46 -20.89 17.16
CA HIS A 134 -13.49 -21.60 16.41
C HIS A 134 -13.02 -23.00 15.97
N PHE A 135 -11.82 -23.10 15.38
CA PHE A 135 -11.23 -24.39 14.99
C PHE A 135 -11.01 -25.31 16.19
N LYS A 136 -10.55 -24.77 17.32
CA LYS A 136 -10.36 -25.52 18.57
C LYS A 136 -11.65 -26.14 19.07
N GLN A 137 -12.75 -25.39 19.03
CA GLN A 137 -14.06 -25.86 19.47
C GLN A 137 -14.65 -26.93 18.55
N ILE A 138 -14.42 -26.83 17.24
CA ILE A 138 -15.03 -27.75 16.27
C ILE A 138 -14.23 -29.06 16.15
N ALA A 139 -12.91 -28.95 15.90
CA ALA A 139 -12.13 -30.08 15.41
C ALA A 139 -10.88 -30.37 16.25
N VAL A 140 -10.07 -29.37 16.59
CA VAL A 140 -8.73 -29.61 17.16
C VAL A 140 -8.82 -30.33 18.51
N ARG A 141 -9.81 -30.02 19.36
CA ARG A 141 -10.01 -30.73 20.64
C ARG A 141 -10.30 -32.23 20.50
N HIS A 142 -10.79 -32.67 19.34
CA HIS A 142 -11.10 -34.07 19.05
C HIS A 142 -10.00 -34.77 18.25
N MET A 143 -8.97 -34.03 17.85
CA MET A 143 -7.87 -34.53 17.05
C MET A 143 -6.79 -35.18 17.96
N PRO A 144 -6.07 -36.21 17.50
CA PRO A 144 -4.94 -36.77 18.25
C PRO A 144 -3.88 -35.70 18.54
N GLN A 145 -3.23 -35.77 19.71
CA GLN A 145 -2.25 -34.77 20.17
C GLN A 145 -1.17 -34.41 19.12
N ASN A 146 -0.71 -35.40 18.35
CA ASN A 146 0.32 -35.22 17.32
C ASN A 146 -0.10 -34.29 16.16
N HIS A 147 -1.40 -34.06 15.96
CA HIS A 147 -1.92 -33.21 14.88
C HIS A 147 -2.56 -31.91 15.40
N GLN A 148 -2.58 -31.69 16.72
CA GLN A 148 -3.14 -30.46 17.29
C GLN A 148 -2.26 -29.22 17.01
N ASP A 149 -0.96 -29.42 16.76
CA ASP A 149 0.06 -28.36 16.64
C ASP A 149 0.57 -28.15 15.19
N ASP A 150 -0.30 -28.27 14.17
CA ASP A 150 0.05 -28.01 12.76
C ASP A 150 0.00 -26.51 12.36
N ALA A 151 0.24 -25.58 13.30
CA ALA A 151 0.15 -24.14 13.03
C ALA A 151 1.05 -23.68 11.87
N GLU A 152 2.23 -24.30 11.70
CA GLU A 152 3.16 -23.95 10.62
C GLU A 152 2.75 -24.49 9.24
N GLN A 153 1.94 -25.54 9.20
CA GLN A 153 1.45 -26.12 7.93
C GLN A 153 0.20 -25.39 7.42
N ARG A 154 -0.51 -24.66 8.30
CA ARG A 154 -1.73 -23.90 7.97
C ARG A 154 -1.46 -22.49 7.44
N ILE A 155 -0.20 -22.12 7.22
CA ILE A 155 0.18 -20.77 6.80
C ILE A 155 -0.11 -20.61 5.31
N VAL A 156 -1.09 -19.78 4.99
CA VAL A 156 -1.28 -19.25 3.64
C VAL A 156 -0.24 -18.16 3.39
N ARG A 157 0.48 -18.24 2.27
CA ARG A 157 1.55 -17.30 1.92
C ARG A 157 1.27 -16.63 0.57
N PRO A 158 1.62 -15.34 0.41
CA PRO A 158 1.53 -14.68 -0.87
C PRO A 158 2.52 -15.29 -1.87
N ASN A 159 2.13 -15.35 -3.14
CA ASN A 159 2.98 -15.85 -4.21
C ASN A 159 3.89 -14.73 -4.76
N LEU A 160 5.08 -14.58 -4.18
CA LEU A 160 6.04 -13.56 -4.60
C LEU A 160 6.62 -13.78 -6.01
N ALA A 161 6.53 -15.01 -6.54
CA ALA A 161 6.94 -15.34 -7.91
C ALA A 161 5.85 -15.06 -8.97
N ALA A 162 4.71 -14.48 -8.57
CA ALA A 162 3.67 -14.04 -9.48
C ALA A 162 4.22 -12.96 -10.43
N HIS A 163 3.83 -13.02 -11.70
CA HIS A 163 4.19 -12.01 -12.68
C HIS A 163 3.20 -10.84 -12.59
N VAL A 164 3.74 -9.63 -12.47
CA VAL A 164 2.98 -8.38 -12.42
C VAL A 164 3.40 -7.48 -13.57
N PHE A 165 2.48 -6.65 -14.03
CA PHE A 165 2.80 -5.59 -14.98
C PHE A 165 3.26 -4.36 -14.22
N ILE A 166 4.41 -3.83 -14.62
CA ILE A 166 4.99 -2.62 -14.06
C ILE A 166 5.06 -1.54 -15.13
N ARG A 167 4.84 -0.30 -14.73
CA ARG A 167 5.13 0.90 -15.51
C ARG A 167 6.30 1.64 -14.87
N THR A 168 7.29 2.03 -15.68
CA THR A 168 8.45 2.79 -15.20
C THR A 168 8.11 4.28 -15.07
N ASN A 169 8.42 4.90 -13.92
CA ASN A 169 8.22 6.34 -13.73
C ASN A 169 9.43 7.17 -14.20
N LYS A 170 10.60 6.54 -14.26
CA LYS A 170 11.87 7.13 -14.70
C LYS A 170 12.53 6.19 -15.71
N ALA A 171 13.46 6.69 -16.52
CA ALA A 171 14.40 5.84 -17.25
C ALA A 171 15.15 4.97 -16.24
N LEU A 172 14.68 3.74 -16.05
CA LEU A 172 15.50 2.73 -15.40
C LEU A 172 16.63 2.42 -16.38
N GLY A 173 17.87 2.64 -15.95
CA GLY A 173 19.04 2.12 -16.66
C GLY A 173 19.02 0.58 -16.71
N GLU A 174 20.12 -0.05 -17.10
CA GLU A 174 20.25 -1.51 -16.95
C GLU A 174 20.13 -1.90 -15.47
N LEU A 175 18.91 -2.18 -15.03
CA LEU A 175 18.64 -2.56 -13.65
C LEU A 175 18.84 -4.06 -13.56
N PHE A 176 20.02 -4.45 -13.07
CA PHE A 176 20.29 -5.82 -12.69
C PHE A 176 19.44 -6.15 -11.46
N LEU A 177 18.27 -6.74 -11.69
CA LEU A 177 17.37 -7.22 -10.66
C LEU A 177 18.01 -8.41 -9.94
N ASN A 178 18.81 -8.15 -8.89
CA ASN A 178 19.52 -9.10 -8.03
C ASN A 178 20.30 -10.22 -8.77
N SER A 179 21.60 -10.28 -8.52
CA SER A 179 22.62 -11.08 -9.23
C SER A 179 22.36 -12.58 -9.51
N ASP A 180 21.27 -13.19 -9.03
CA ASP A 180 20.94 -14.61 -9.24
C ASP A 180 19.85 -14.87 -10.30
N SER A 181 19.03 -13.87 -10.64
CA SER A 181 17.97 -14.01 -11.66
C SER A 181 18.25 -13.08 -12.84
N SER A 182 18.67 -13.66 -13.96
CA SER A 182 18.90 -12.94 -15.22
C SER A 182 17.59 -12.48 -15.87
N GLN A 183 16.73 -11.76 -15.15
CA GLN A 183 15.61 -11.04 -15.75
C GLN A 183 16.14 -9.68 -16.21
N TYR A 184 16.37 -9.61 -17.51
CA TYR A 184 16.83 -8.42 -18.20
C TYR A 184 15.62 -7.55 -18.52
N ILE A 185 15.58 -6.34 -17.96
CA ILE A 185 14.73 -5.28 -18.50
C ILE A 185 15.52 -4.66 -19.66
N PRO A 186 15.12 -4.85 -20.93
CA PRO A 186 15.84 -4.24 -22.03
C PRO A 186 15.82 -2.72 -21.90
N PRO A 187 16.96 -2.03 -22.15
CA PRO A 187 16.99 -0.59 -22.18
C PRO A 187 16.00 -0.12 -23.24
N THR A 188 15.11 0.76 -22.83
CA THR A 188 14.10 1.33 -23.70
C THR A 188 14.80 2.19 -24.75
N THR A 189 14.94 1.68 -25.98
CA THR A 189 15.45 2.43 -27.14
C THR A 189 14.35 3.01 -28.02
N THR A 190 13.11 3.05 -27.52
CA THR A 190 12.02 3.74 -28.22
C THR A 190 12.04 5.23 -27.90
N GLY A 191 12.77 5.98 -28.73
CA GLY A 191 12.39 7.28 -29.32
C GLY A 191 12.09 8.50 -28.45
N ASP A 192 11.81 8.35 -27.16
CA ASP A 192 11.47 9.43 -26.26
C ASP A 192 12.65 9.64 -25.29
N GLU A 193 13.13 10.87 -25.22
CA GLU A 193 14.41 11.27 -24.61
C GLU A 193 14.53 10.94 -23.10
N ASP A 194 13.49 10.41 -22.46
CA ASP A 194 13.40 10.15 -21.02
C ASP A 194 13.08 8.68 -20.61
N GLY A 195 12.86 7.73 -21.53
CA GLY A 195 12.68 6.30 -21.22
C GLY A 195 11.57 5.91 -20.21
N ALA A 196 10.77 6.89 -19.76
CA ALA A 196 9.70 6.75 -18.80
C ALA A 196 8.40 6.27 -19.47
N GLY A 197 7.59 5.50 -18.75
CA GLY A 197 6.28 5.04 -19.22
C GLY A 197 6.28 3.70 -19.97
N THR A 198 7.40 2.97 -20.00
CA THR A 198 7.41 1.62 -20.58
C THR A 198 6.80 0.60 -19.63
N ILE A 199 6.11 -0.39 -20.22
CA ILE A 199 5.42 -1.45 -19.50
C ILE A 199 6.22 -2.75 -19.63
N HIS A 200 6.53 -3.37 -18.51
CA HIS A 200 7.27 -4.64 -18.45
C HIS A 200 6.50 -5.65 -17.59
N MET A 201 6.67 -6.94 -17.88
CA MET A 201 6.09 -8.02 -17.08
C MET A 201 7.22 -8.75 -16.35
N ILE A 202 7.22 -8.69 -15.02
CA ILE A 202 8.33 -9.14 -14.16
C ILE A 202 7.76 -9.84 -12.92
N GLN A 203 8.55 -10.71 -12.29
CA GLN A 203 8.17 -11.31 -11.02
C GLN A 203 8.11 -10.27 -9.89
N TYR A 204 7.05 -10.33 -9.08
CA TYR A 204 6.80 -9.36 -8.00
C TYR A 204 7.97 -9.24 -7.01
N GLN A 205 8.60 -10.36 -6.65
CA GLN A 205 9.76 -10.40 -5.75
C GLN A 205 10.91 -9.47 -6.17
N LEU A 206 11.09 -9.24 -7.47
CA LEU A 206 12.17 -8.41 -7.99
C LEU A 206 11.82 -6.91 -7.97
N VAL A 207 10.53 -6.59 -8.01
CA VAL A 207 10.04 -5.22 -8.17
C VAL A 207 9.49 -4.62 -6.87
N GLU A 208 9.26 -5.42 -5.82
CA GLU A 208 8.73 -4.96 -4.53
C GLU A 208 9.48 -3.73 -3.98
N ASN A 209 10.81 -3.78 -3.95
CA ASN A 209 11.63 -2.67 -3.46
C ASN A 209 11.54 -1.42 -4.36
N LEU A 210 11.33 -1.60 -5.66
CA LEU A 210 11.18 -0.50 -6.61
C LEU A 210 9.82 0.18 -6.46
N VAL A 211 8.78 -0.60 -6.16
CA VAL A 211 7.43 -0.08 -5.85
C VAL A 211 7.47 0.73 -4.55
N ILE A 212 8.17 0.25 -3.51
CA ILE A 212 8.31 0.96 -2.24
C ILE A 212 9.08 2.29 -2.41
N LYS A 213 10.07 2.33 -3.31
CA LYS A 213 10.85 3.54 -3.64
C LYS A 213 10.16 4.49 -4.62
N ASP A 214 8.94 4.17 -5.05
CA ASP A 214 8.16 4.95 -6.01
C ASP A 214 8.76 5.05 -7.43
N GLU A 215 9.74 4.19 -7.75
CA GLU A 215 10.42 4.17 -9.05
C GLU A 215 9.58 3.50 -10.16
N VAL A 216 8.69 2.59 -9.75
CA VAL A 216 7.76 1.87 -10.64
C VAL A 216 6.36 1.82 -10.04
N GLU A 217 5.37 1.63 -10.90
CA GLU A 217 3.96 1.51 -10.52
C GLU A 217 3.40 0.21 -11.05
N LEU A 218 2.50 -0.42 -10.29
CA LEU A 218 1.81 -1.62 -10.74
C LEU A 218 0.53 -1.24 -11.50
N ILE A 219 0.26 -1.95 -12.59
CA ILE A 219 -0.90 -1.70 -13.47
C ILE A 219 -1.69 -2.97 -13.80
#